data_AF-A0A8B8M2K2-F1
#
_entry.id   AF-A0A8B8M2K2-F1
#
_cell.length_a   1.000
_cell.length_b   1.000
_cell.length_c   1.000
_cell.angle_alpha   90.00
_cell.angle_beta   90.00
_cell.angle_gamma   90.00
#
_symmetry.space_group_name_H-M   'P 1'
#
loop_
_entity.id
_entity.type
_entity.pdbx_description
1 polymer ?
#
loop_
_entity_poly.entity_id
_entity_poly.type
_entity_poly.pdbx_seq_one_letter_code
_entity_poly.pdbx_strand_id
1 'polypeptide(L)'
;MKGISYRGNNICFGRYALQALEPAWITSRQIEAGRRAMSRNVRRGGQIWVRIFPDKPVTVRPTETRMGSGKGSPEYWVSVVKPGKILYEMADNSGARELMCIRILGASNRRYAYIGDIVVAVIKEAVPNMTLERSEVIRAVIVRTCKELKRSNGILIQYDDNAAVVIDQEGNPKGTRIFCAIARELRQLNFTKIVSLAPEVL
;
A
#
# COMPACT_ATOMS: atom_id res chain seq x y z
N MET A 1 28.12 -11.11 -3.98
CA MET A 1 27.32 -10.61 -5.12
C MET A 1 27.47 -9.09 -5.14
N LYS A 2 27.98 -8.50 -6.22
CA LYS A 2 28.32 -7.06 -6.25
C LYS A 2 27.34 -6.30 -7.17
N GLY A 3 27.08 -5.03 -6.84
CA GLY A 3 26.26 -4.12 -7.64
C GLY A 3 24.78 -4.02 -7.23
N ILE A 4 24.13 -2.93 -7.67
CA ILE A 4 22.72 -2.60 -7.41
C ILE A 4 21.83 -3.22 -8.50
N SER A 5 20.58 -3.53 -8.16
CA SER A 5 19.57 -3.99 -9.12
C SER A 5 19.07 -2.83 -9.96
N TYR A 6 19.26 -2.91 -11.28
CA TYR A 6 18.67 -1.97 -12.25
C TYR A 6 17.27 -2.38 -12.71
N ARG A 7 16.83 -3.61 -12.43
CA ARG A 7 15.52 -4.15 -12.81
C ARG A 7 14.72 -4.56 -11.58
N GLY A 8 13.40 -4.34 -11.62
CA GLY A 8 12.52 -4.65 -10.49
C GLY A 8 12.81 -3.83 -9.24
N ASN A 9 13.32 -2.62 -9.42
CA ASN A 9 13.63 -1.63 -8.39
C ASN A 9 12.53 -0.56 -8.24
N ASN A 10 11.60 -0.49 -9.19
CA ASN A 10 10.46 0.42 -9.18
C ASN A 10 9.17 -0.32 -8.82
N ILE A 11 8.28 0.37 -8.10
CA ILE A 11 6.94 -0.11 -7.74
C ILE A 11 6.10 -0.21 -9.02
N CYS A 12 5.35 -1.31 -9.24
CA CYS A 12 4.45 -1.39 -10.41
C CYS A 12 2.97 -1.53 -10.05
N PHE A 13 2.64 -2.23 -8.97
CA PHE A 13 1.28 -2.56 -8.56
C PHE A 13 0.90 -1.86 -7.26
N GLY A 14 1.82 -1.80 -6.29
CA GLY A 14 1.60 -1.24 -4.97
C GLY A 14 1.64 0.29 -4.91
N ARG A 15 1.39 0.82 -3.70
CA ARG A 15 1.80 2.17 -3.28
C ARG A 15 3.08 2.13 -2.45
N TYR A 16 3.28 1.03 -1.72
CA TYR A 16 4.46 0.78 -0.90
C TYR A 16 5.17 -0.48 -1.37
N ALA A 17 6.48 -0.54 -1.12
CA ALA A 17 7.30 -1.67 -1.51
C ALA A 17 8.37 -1.97 -0.44
N LEU A 18 8.66 -3.25 -0.25
CA LEU A 18 9.76 -3.71 0.58
C LEU A 18 10.97 -4.00 -0.32
N GLN A 19 12.03 -3.20 -0.18
CA GLN A 19 13.23 -3.27 -0.98
C GLN A 19 14.34 -4.01 -0.23
N ALA A 20 15.10 -4.84 -0.93
CA ALA A 20 16.30 -5.47 -0.38
C ALA A 20 17.44 -4.46 -0.28
N LEU A 21 17.99 -4.29 0.92
CA LEU A 21 19.16 -3.42 1.16
C LEU A 21 20.48 -4.14 0.86
N GLU A 22 20.48 -5.46 1.05
CA GLU A 22 21.67 -6.30 0.95
C GLU A 22 21.46 -7.44 -0.07
N PRO A 23 22.54 -7.98 -0.65
CA PRO A 23 22.44 -9.14 -1.52
C PRO A 23 22.09 -10.39 -0.71
N ALA A 24 21.06 -11.11 -1.11
CA ALA A 24 20.61 -12.32 -0.42
C ALA A 24 20.13 -13.41 -1.39
N TRP A 25 20.25 -14.66 -0.98
CA TRP A 25 19.62 -15.80 -1.65
C TRP A 25 18.40 -16.17 -0.82
N ILE A 26 17.21 -15.92 -1.36
CA ILE A 26 15.95 -16.09 -0.63
C ILE A 26 15.26 -17.35 -1.15
N THR A 27 15.03 -18.32 -0.26
CA THR A 27 14.34 -19.57 -0.59
C THR A 27 12.84 -19.34 -0.84
N SER A 28 12.20 -20.22 -1.61
CA SER A 28 10.74 -20.22 -1.79
C SER A 28 9.98 -20.22 -0.46
N ARG A 29 10.47 -20.97 0.55
CA ARG A 29 9.89 -21.02 1.89
C ARG A 29 9.98 -19.68 2.61
N GLN A 30 11.11 -18.97 2.50
CA GLN A 30 11.27 -17.64 3.08
C GLN A 30 10.39 -16.60 2.39
N ILE A 31 10.23 -16.70 1.07
CA ILE A 31 9.32 -15.83 0.31
C ILE A 31 7.87 -16.00 0.81
N GLU A 32 7.42 -17.24 0.94
CA GLU A 32 6.06 -17.52 1.42
C GLU A 32 5.88 -17.18 2.90
N ALA A 33 6.90 -17.42 3.73
CA ALA A 33 6.89 -17.01 5.14
C ALA A 33 6.79 -15.48 5.28
N GLY A 34 7.55 -14.73 4.48
CA GLY A 34 7.49 -13.26 4.44
C GLY A 34 6.11 -12.76 4.02
N ARG A 35 5.55 -13.33 2.94
CA ARG A 35 4.19 -13.01 2.48
C ARG A 35 3.14 -13.30 3.56
N ARG A 36 3.20 -14.46 4.22
CA ARG A 36 2.29 -14.83 5.32
C ARG A 36 2.45 -13.90 6.53
N ALA A 37 3.69 -13.54 6.89
CA ALA A 37 3.95 -12.62 7.98
C ALA A 37 3.40 -11.22 7.70
N MET A 38 3.59 -10.71 6.48
CA MET A 38 2.97 -9.46 6.05
C MET A 38 1.44 -9.56 6.08
N SER A 39 0.87 -10.62 5.51
CA SER A 39 -0.59 -10.82 5.50
C SER A 39 -1.21 -10.91 6.90
N ARG A 40 -0.50 -11.44 7.90
CA ARG A 40 -0.96 -11.48 9.30
C ARG A 40 -0.98 -10.10 9.94
N ASN A 41 0.02 -9.27 9.66
CA ASN A 41 0.12 -7.91 10.20
C ASN A 41 -0.77 -6.91 9.45
N VAL A 42 -1.00 -7.16 8.17
CA VAL A 42 -2.00 -6.49 7.34
C VAL A 42 -3.38 -7.04 7.73
N ARG A 43 -3.85 -6.67 8.93
CA ARG A 43 -5.23 -6.92 9.38
C ARG A 43 -6.22 -6.51 8.26
N ARG A 44 -6.91 -7.52 7.72
CA ARG A 44 -8.01 -7.50 6.75
C ARG A 44 -7.91 -6.41 5.65
N GLY A 45 -7.25 -6.76 4.53
CA GLY A 45 -7.61 -6.18 3.22
C GLY A 45 -6.47 -5.65 2.34
N GLY A 46 -5.28 -5.38 2.86
CA GLY A 46 -4.18 -4.91 1.99
C GLY A 46 -3.75 -6.00 0.98
N GLN A 47 -3.67 -5.64 -0.30
CA GLN A 47 -3.21 -6.56 -1.34
C GLN A 47 -1.68 -6.58 -1.34
N ILE A 48 -1.11 -7.78 -1.26
CA ILE A 48 0.34 -8.00 -1.21
C ILE A 48 0.75 -8.72 -2.49
N TRP A 49 1.67 -8.13 -3.24
CA TRP A 49 2.29 -8.79 -4.38
C TRP A 49 3.69 -9.26 -4.01
N VAL A 50 4.03 -10.47 -4.42
CA VAL A 50 5.41 -10.97 -4.38
C VAL A 50 6.08 -10.62 -5.70
N ARG A 51 7.21 -9.92 -5.65
CA ARG A 51 7.94 -9.42 -6.82
C ARG A 51 9.13 -10.27 -7.23
N ILE A 52 9.51 -11.21 -6.38
CA ILE A 52 10.62 -12.13 -6.62
C ILE A 52 10.12 -13.55 -6.83
N PHE A 53 10.71 -14.25 -7.80
CA PHE A 53 10.38 -15.64 -8.12
C PHE A 53 11.62 -16.50 -7.91
N PRO A 54 11.53 -17.65 -7.21
CA PRO A 54 12.67 -18.52 -6.99
C PRO A 54 12.98 -19.33 -8.26
N ASP A 55 13.79 -18.75 -9.13
CA ASP A 55 14.15 -19.24 -10.47
C ASP A 55 15.48 -19.98 -10.53
N LYS A 56 16.26 -19.98 -9.45
CA LYS A 56 17.58 -20.62 -9.41
C LYS A 56 17.55 -21.92 -8.61
N PRO A 57 17.82 -23.08 -9.21
CA PRO A 57 17.95 -24.33 -8.47
C PRO A 57 19.27 -24.37 -7.70
N VAL A 58 19.22 -24.81 -6.44
CA VAL A 58 20.38 -25.14 -5.61
C VAL A 58 20.48 -26.65 -5.54
N THR A 59 21.62 -27.15 -6.00
CA THR A 59 21.95 -28.58 -5.99
C THR A 59 22.81 -28.88 -4.78
N VAL A 60 22.45 -29.90 -4.02
CA VAL A 60 23.26 -30.38 -2.90
C VAL A 60 23.79 -31.75 -3.24
N ARG A 61 25.04 -32.00 -2.88
CA ARG A 61 25.61 -33.33 -2.91
C ARG A 61 25.59 -33.91 -1.50
N PRO A 62 25.20 -35.18 -1.34
CA PRO A 62 25.43 -35.89 -0.08
C PRO A 62 26.93 -35.89 0.25
N THR A 63 27.24 -35.68 1.53
CA THR A 63 28.60 -35.55 2.06
C THR A 63 29.50 -36.76 1.73
N GLU A 64 28.91 -37.93 1.49
CA GLU A 64 29.60 -39.20 1.24
C GLU A 64 30.15 -39.35 -0.19
N THR A 65 29.82 -38.42 -1.11
CA THR A 65 30.24 -38.54 -2.52
C THR A 65 31.63 -37.96 -2.79
N ARG A 66 32.48 -38.70 -3.52
CA ARG A 66 33.81 -38.23 -3.93
C ARG A 66 33.73 -36.97 -4.81
N MET A 67 34.71 -36.07 -4.66
CA MET A 67 34.85 -34.90 -5.54
C MET A 67 35.10 -35.35 -7.00
N GLY A 68 34.36 -34.78 -7.95
CA GLY A 68 34.53 -35.05 -9.41
C GLY A 68 33.24 -35.34 -10.18
N SER A 69 32.21 -35.94 -9.56
CA SER A 69 31.04 -36.49 -10.28
C SER A 69 29.92 -35.52 -10.74
N GLY A 70 30.22 -34.28 -11.18
CA GLY A 70 29.20 -33.32 -11.68
C GLY A 70 28.21 -32.74 -10.63
N LYS A 71 27.32 -31.80 -10.99
CA LYS A 71 26.40 -31.19 -10.00
C LYS A 71 25.33 -32.20 -9.54
N GLY A 72 24.96 -32.17 -8.26
CA GLY A 72 23.91 -33.04 -7.69
C GLY A 72 22.50 -32.69 -8.18
N SER A 73 21.48 -33.42 -7.72
CA SER A 73 20.07 -33.09 -8.03
C SER A 73 19.65 -31.76 -7.37
N PRO A 74 18.80 -30.95 -8.01
CA PRO A 74 18.21 -29.77 -7.38
C PRO A 74 17.42 -30.15 -6.13
N GLU A 75 17.78 -29.59 -4.98
CA GLU A 75 17.09 -29.85 -3.71
C GLU A 75 16.05 -28.77 -3.41
N TYR A 76 16.38 -27.49 -3.66
CA TYR A 76 15.47 -26.37 -3.47
C TYR A 76 15.76 -25.22 -4.43
N TRP A 77 14.79 -24.30 -4.53
CA TRP A 77 14.87 -23.15 -5.41
C TRP A 77 15.03 -21.86 -4.60
N VAL A 78 15.89 -20.98 -5.11
CA VAL A 78 16.17 -19.67 -4.51
C VAL A 78 15.95 -18.56 -5.53
N SER A 79 15.51 -17.41 -5.05
CA SER A 79 15.60 -16.16 -5.78
C SER A 79 16.89 -15.46 -5.40
N VAL A 80 17.70 -15.14 -6.41
CA VAL A 80 18.88 -14.31 -6.23
C VAL A 80 18.47 -12.84 -6.21
N VAL A 81 18.68 -12.18 -5.06
CA VAL A 81 18.30 -10.79 -4.84
C VAL A 81 19.55 -9.93 -4.71
N LYS A 82 19.59 -8.83 -5.46
CA LYS A 82 20.60 -7.77 -5.33
C LYS A 82 20.03 -6.59 -4.53
N PRO A 83 20.89 -5.79 -3.88
CA PRO A 83 20.50 -4.51 -3.29
C PRO A 83 19.67 -3.67 -4.27
N GLY A 84 18.61 -3.01 -3.78
CA GLY A 84 17.71 -2.18 -4.57
C GLY A 84 16.55 -2.93 -5.25
N LYS A 85 16.51 -4.26 -5.19
CA LYS A 85 15.40 -5.03 -5.77
C LYS A 85 14.19 -5.03 -4.83
N ILE A 86 13.00 -4.80 -5.37
CA ILE A 86 11.74 -4.89 -4.62
C ILE A 86 11.36 -6.36 -4.45
N LEU A 87 11.08 -6.74 -3.20
CA LEU A 87 10.69 -8.08 -2.78
C LEU A 87 9.16 -8.23 -2.75
N TYR A 88 8.48 -7.24 -2.17
CA TYR A 88 7.04 -7.23 -2.01
C TYR A 88 6.49 -5.85 -2.29
N GLU A 89 5.26 -5.78 -2.79
CA GLU A 89 4.51 -4.55 -2.93
C GLU A 89 3.19 -4.64 -2.16
N MET A 90 2.68 -3.49 -1.74
CA MET A 90 1.43 -3.39 -0.99
C MET A 90 0.61 -2.18 -1.47
N ALA A 91 -0.70 -2.37 -1.61
CA ALA A 91 -1.66 -1.32 -1.94
C ALA A 91 -2.87 -1.38 -1.01
N ASP A 92 -3.65 -0.30 -1.02
CA ASP A 92 -4.91 -0.22 -0.33
C ASP A 92 -6.00 -1.06 -1.00
N ASN A 93 -7.02 -1.37 -0.21
CA ASN A 93 -8.18 -2.21 -0.52
C ASN A 93 -9.33 -1.45 -1.16
N SER A 94 -9.26 -0.12 -1.29
CA SER A 94 -10.36 0.63 -1.89
C SER A 94 -10.42 0.40 -3.40
N GLY A 95 -9.28 0.11 -4.03
CA GLY A 95 -9.16 -0.06 -5.47
C GLY A 95 -8.99 1.26 -6.24
N ALA A 96 -9.10 2.43 -5.60
CA ALA A 96 -8.88 3.73 -6.25
C ALA A 96 -7.50 4.31 -5.89
N ARG A 97 -6.66 4.58 -6.90
CA ARG A 97 -5.33 5.19 -6.70
C ARG A 97 -5.36 6.70 -6.74
N GLU A 98 -6.11 7.25 -7.70
CA GLU A 98 -6.21 8.70 -7.92
C GLU A 98 -7.66 9.14 -8.12
N LEU A 99 -8.00 10.26 -7.50
CA LEU A 99 -9.32 10.87 -7.54
C LEU A 99 -9.23 12.28 -8.10
N MET A 100 -10.14 12.62 -9.01
CA MET A 100 -10.38 13.99 -9.45
C MET A 100 -11.65 14.52 -8.79
N CYS A 101 -11.51 15.50 -7.89
CA CYS A 101 -12.65 16.17 -7.28
C CYS A 101 -13.45 16.97 -8.32
N ILE A 102 -14.77 16.80 -8.32
CA ILE A 102 -15.71 17.56 -9.15
C ILE A 102 -16.35 18.68 -8.32
N ARG A 103 -16.87 18.33 -7.13
CA ARG A 103 -17.71 19.21 -6.34
C ARG A 103 -17.67 18.87 -4.85
N ILE A 104 -17.76 19.90 -4.01
CA ILE A 104 -17.94 19.77 -2.56
C ILE A 104 -19.44 19.65 -2.26
N LEU A 105 -19.84 18.63 -1.50
CA LEU A 105 -21.22 18.43 -1.06
C LEU A 105 -21.53 19.28 0.17
N GLY A 106 -22.79 19.72 0.29
CA GLY A 106 -23.24 20.53 1.43
C GLY A 106 -22.79 22.00 1.41
N ALA A 107 -22.12 22.45 0.35
CA ALA A 107 -21.71 23.83 0.18
C ALA A 107 -22.33 24.43 -1.09
N SER A 108 -22.95 25.62 -0.98
CA SER A 108 -23.57 26.31 -2.11
C SER A 108 -22.55 26.90 -3.08
N ASN A 109 -21.43 27.46 -2.58
CA ASN A 109 -20.42 28.13 -3.40
C ASN A 109 -18.99 28.11 -2.83
N ARG A 110 -18.64 27.10 -2.01
CA ARG A 110 -17.26 26.99 -1.49
C ARG A 110 -16.32 26.56 -2.62
N ARG A 111 -15.25 27.34 -2.82
CA ARG A 111 -14.17 27.04 -3.79
C ARG A 111 -13.13 26.05 -3.24
N TYR A 112 -13.01 25.97 -1.92
CA TYR A 112 -12.00 25.16 -1.25
C TYR A 112 -12.65 24.19 -0.27
N ALA A 113 -12.14 22.96 -0.29
CA ALA A 113 -12.52 21.89 0.59
C ALA A 113 -11.46 21.73 1.69
N TYR A 114 -11.91 21.35 2.87
CA TYR A 114 -11.08 21.17 4.06
C TYR A 114 -11.27 19.75 4.61
N ILE A 115 -10.46 19.40 5.60
CA ILE A 115 -10.57 18.13 6.30
C ILE A 115 -12.00 17.93 6.83
N GLY A 116 -12.59 16.79 6.49
CA GLY A 116 -13.96 16.41 6.85
C GLY A 116 -15.03 16.84 5.86
N ASP A 117 -14.73 17.67 4.87
CA ASP A 117 -15.67 17.96 3.78
C ASP A 117 -15.84 16.71 2.89
N ILE A 118 -17.09 16.44 2.50
CA ILE A 118 -17.41 15.37 1.55
C ILE A 118 -17.39 15.93 0.14
N VAL A 119 -16.68 15.26 -0.76
CA VAL A 119 -16.58 15.63 -2.17
C VAL A 119 -17.14 14.53 -3.07
N VAL A 120 -17.70 14.94 -4.21
CA VAL A 120 -17.95 14.06 -5.35
C VAL A 120 -16.70 14.06 -6.21
N ALA A 121 -16.18 12.88 -6.54
CA ALA A 121 -14.95 12.71 -7.30
C ALA A 121 -15.10 11.62 -8.36
N VAL A 122 -14.31 11.70 -9.42
CA VAL A 122 -14.16 10.65 -10.44
C VAL A 122 -12.87 9.89 -10.19
N ILE A 123 -12.91 8.57 -10.29
CA ILE A 123 -11.72 7.73 -10.22
C ILE A 123 -10.93 7.86 -11.53
N LYS A 124 -9.70 8.39 -11.46
CA LYS A 124 -8.82 8.53 -12.63
C LYS A 124 -8.00 7.27 -12.90
N GLU A 125 -7.55 6.64 -11.83
CA GLU A 125 -6.81 5.39 -11.87
C GLU A 125 -7.36 4.43 -10.80
N ALA A 126 -7.67 3.22 -11.23
CA ALA A 126 -8.16 2.13 -10.39
C ALA A 126 -7.29 0.89 -10.54
N VAL A 127 -7.18 0.10 -9.48
CA VAL A 127 -6.57 -1.24 -9.52
C VAL A 127 -7.55 -2.19 -10.23
N PRO A 128 -7.12 -2.91 -11.27
CA PRO A 128 -7.99 -3.84 -12.00
C PRO A 128 -8.50 -4.97 -11.10
N ASN A 129 -9.71 -5.48 -11.39
CA ASN A 129 -10.41 -6.54 -10.66
C ASN A 129 -10.83 -6.20 -9.21
N MET A 130 -10.98 -4.91 -8.90
CA MET A 130 -11.53 -4.44 -7.62
C MET A 130 -12.96 -3.94 -7.79
N THR A 131 -13.64 -3.67 -6.68
CA THR A 131 -15.02 -3.20 -6.66
C THR A 131 -15.22 -1.82 -7.30
N LEU A 132 -14.15 -1.02 -7.41
CA LEU A 132 -14.20 0.32 -7.99
C LEU A 132 -13.56 0.33 -9.38
N GLU A 133 -14.23 0.96 -10.34
CA GLU A 133 -13.77 1.03 -11.73
C GLU A 133 -13.27 2.43 -12.11
N ARG A 134 -12.41 2.48 -13.14
CA ARG A 134 -11.97 3.76 -13.70
C ARG A 134 -13.16 4.54 -14.26
N SER A 135 -13.16 5.86 -14.07
CA SER A 135 -14.23 6.78 -14.47
C SER A 135 -15.54 6.65 -13.68
N GLU A 136 -15.61 5.79 -12.65
CA GLU A 136 -16.75 5.76 -11.74
C GLU A 136 -16.81 7.07 -10.91
N VAL A 137 -18.04 7.60 -10.73
CA VAL A 137 -18.30 8.77 -9.89
C VAL A 137 -18.61 8.29 -8.48
N ILE A 138 -17.81 8.74 -7.52
CA ILE A 138 -17.89 8.31 -6.12
C ILE A 138 -17.96 9.51 -5.17
N ARG A 139 -18.34 9.22 -3.92
CA ARG A 139 -18.21 10.16 -2.81
C ARG A 139 -16.95 9.83 -2.03
N ALA A 140 -16.23 10.85 -1.60
CA ALA A 140 -15.05 10.70 -0.75
C ALA A 140 -15.02 11.79 0.32
N VAL A 141 -14.48 11.48 1.50
CA VAL A 141 -14.23 12.47 2.56
C VAL A 141 -12.76 12.84 2.58
N ILE A 142 -12.46 14.13 2.70
CA ILE A 142 -11.08 14.61 2.81
C ILE A 142 -10.55 14.31 4.21
N VAL A 143 -9.43 13.59 4.30
CA VAL A 143 -8.87 13.15 5.59
C VAL A 143 -7.58 13.88 5.97
N ARG A 144 -6.86 14.41 4.98
CA ARG A 144 -5.64 15.20 5.17
C ARG A 144 -5.47 16.21 4.03
N THR A 145 -4.87 17.34 4.36
CA THR A 145 -4.61 18.42 3.42
C THR A 145 -3.21 18.99 3.58
N CYS A 146 -2.58 19.37 2.47
CA CYS A 146 -1.33 20.14 2.49
C CYS A 146 -1.51 21.54 3.05
N LYS A 147 -2.74 22.07 3.06
CA LYS A 147 -3.05 23.35 3.67
C LYS A 147 -3.15 23.17 5.19
N GLU A 148 -2.53 24.09 5.91
CA GLU A 148 -2.52 24.14 7.38
C GLU A 148 -3.93 24.16 7.97
N LEU A 149 -4.17 23.30 8.95
CA LEU A 149 -5.36 23.27 9.78
C LEU A 149 -5.02 23.91 11.14
N LYS A 150 -5.73 24.99 11.47
CA LYS A 150 -5.60 25.65 12.77
C LYS A 150 -6.55 25.04 13.79
N ARG A 151 -5.97 24.52 14.87
CA ARG A 151 -6.72 23.98 16.01
C ARG A 151 -7.14 25.08 16.97
N SER A 152 -8.16 24.79 17.78
CA SER A 152 -8.66 25.70 18.84
C SER A 152 -7.60 26.04 19.88
N ASN A 153 -6.63 25.16 20.11
CA ASN A 153 -5.49 25.40 21.01
C ASN A 153 -4.34 26.18 20.35
N GLY A 154 -4.50 26.69 19.13
CA GLY A 154 -3.51 27.47 18.40
C GLY A 154 -2.47 26.65 17.63
N ILE A 155 -2.45 25.32 17.78
CA ILE A 155 -1.53 24.44 17.03
C ILE A 155 -1.96 24.39 15.56
N LEU A 156 -0.98 24.49 14.66
CA LEU A 156 -1.16 24.31 13.23
C LEU A 156 -0.70 22.91 12.84
N ILE A 157 -1.50 22.21 12.04
CA ILE A 157 -1.14 20.91 11.45
C ILE A 157 -1.08 21.04 9.95
N GLN A 158 -0.01 20.51 9.38
CA GLN A 158 0.20 20.42 7.95
C GLN A 158 0.62 19.00 7.59
N TYR A 159 0.05 18.46 6.51
CA TYR A 159 0.45 17.18 5.94
C TYR A 159 1.27 17.41 4.67
N ASP A 160 2.10 16.44 4.29
CA ASP A 160 2.87 16.53 3.06
C ASP A 160 1.99 16.39 1.81
N ASP A 161 0.92 15.60 1.89
CA ASP A 161 0.03 15.30 0.77
C ASP A 161 -1.46 15.41 1.11
N ASN A 162 -2.28 15.61 0.07
CA ASN A 162 -3.73 15.57 0.17
C ASN A 162 -4.21 14.11 0.03
N ALA A 163 -5.17 13.69 0.84
CA ALA A 163 -5.86 12.43 0.59
C ALA A 163 -7.32 12.47 1.02
N ALA A 164 -8.08 11.59 0.37
CA ALA A 164 -9.48 11.38 0.64
C ALA A 164 -9.78 9.88 0.74
N VAL A 165 -10.80 9.54 1.51
CA VAL A 165 -11.27 8.15 1.71
C VAL A 165 -12.62 8.00 1.01
N VAL A 166 -12.75 6.97 0.19
CA VAL A 166 -14.00 6.66 -0.52
C VAL A 166 -15.07 6.20 0.48
N ILE A 167 -16.25 6.79 0.37
CA ILE A 167 -17.40 6.52 1.24
C ILE A 167 -18.63 6.07 0.44
N ASP A 168 -19.55 5.40 1.14
CA ASP A 168 -20.89 5.11 0.64
C ASP A 168 -21.82 6.33 0.76
N GLN A 169 -23.12 6.13 0.52
CA GLN A 169 -24.11 7.19 0.65
C GLN A 169 -24.39 7.60 2.11
N GLU A 170 -24.19 6.67 3.04
CA GLU A 170 -24.42 6.81 4.48
C GLU A 170 -23.23 7.42 5.22
N GLY A 171 -22.07 7.54 4.57
CA GLY A 171 -20.84 8.07 5.14
C GLY A 171 -19.87 7.01 5.69
N ASN A 172 -20.14 5.72 5.48
CA ASN A 172 -19.21 4.66 5.86
C ASN A 172 -18.10 4.49 4.81
N PRO A 173 -16.87 4.15 5.21
CA PRO A 173 -15.80 3.90 4.27
C PRO A 173 -16.07 2.63 3.44
N LYS A 174 -15.90 2.70 2.12
CA LYS A 174 -15.94 1.52 1.24
C LYS A 174 -14.72 0.61 1.44
N GLY A 175 -13.57 1.18 1.81
CA GLY A 175 -12.35 0.45 2.11
C GLY A 175 -12.38 -0.19 3.49
N THR A 176 -11.71 -1.35 3.65
CA THR A 176 -11.64 -2.05 4.95
C THR A 176 -10.51 -1.55 5.85
N ARG A 177 -9.61 -0.68 5.35
CA ARG A 177 -8.52 -0.09 6.15
C ARG A 177 -8.03 1.23 5.55
N ILE A 178 -7.46 2.08 6.39
CA ILE A 178 -6.79 3.32 5.95
C ILE A 178 -5.29 3.17 6.24
N PHE A 179 -4.44 3.67 5.35
CA PHE A 179 -2.98 3.52 5.44
C PHE A 179 -2.26 4.81 5.81
N CYS A 180 -2.94 5.96 5.79
CA CYS A 180 -2.36 7.25 6.13
C CYS A 180 -2.66 7.66 7.57
N ALA A 181 -1.79 8.53 8.12
CA ALA A 181 -2.12 9.31 9.31
C ALA A 181 -3.27 10.28 8.99
N ILE A 182 -4.17 10.45 9.94
CA ILE A 182 -5.40 11.22 9.76
C ILE A 182 -5.55 12.27 10.86
N ALA A 183 -6.23 13.36 10.54
CA ALA A 183 -6.58 14.40 11.48
C ALA A 183 -7.65 13.94 12.50
N ARG A 184 -7.43 14.18 13.79
CA ARG A 184 -8.38 13.85 14.88
C ARG A 184 -9.74 14.54 14.74
N GLU A 185 -9.79 15.65 14.00
CA GLU A 185 -10.98 16.46 13.76
C GLU A 185 -12.10 15.65 13.08
N LEU A 186 -11.75 14.60 12.32
CA LEU A 186 -12.74 13.68 11.76
C LEU A 186 -13.62 13.00 12.82
N ARG A 187 -13.14 12.83 14.05
CA ARG A 187 -13.94 12.27 15.16
C ARG A 187 -15.08 13.22 15.57
N GLN A 188 -14.84 14.53 15.50
CA GLN A 188 -15.85 15.55 15.83
C GLN A 188 -16.92 15.65 14.73
N LEU A 189 -16.58 15.25 13.51
CA LEU A 189 -17.45 15.27 12.34
C LEU A 189 -18.15 13.92 12.09
N ASN A 190 -18.31 13.09 13.12
CA ASN A 190 -18.99 11.78 13.09
C ASN A 190 -18.33 10.70 12.20
N PHE A 191 -17.10 10.87 11.74
CA PHE A 191 -16.38 9.85 10.97
C PHE A 191 -15.64 8.85 11.88
N THR A 192 -16.29 8.39 12.95
CA THR A 192 -15.68 7.50 13.97
C THR A 192 -15.16 6.18 13.38
N LYS A 193 -15.87 5.61 12.40
CA LYS A 193 -15.45 4.38 11.70
C LYS A 193 -14.13 4.58 10.95
N ILE A 194 -13.97 5.73 10.28
CA ILE A 194 -12.75 6.08 9.53
C ILE A 194 -11.58 6.25 10.51
N VAL A 195 -11.79 7.00 11.60
CA VAL A 195 -10.77 7.18 12.65
C VAL A 195 -10.34 5.84 13.26
N SER A 196 -11.28 4.90 13.45
CA SER A 196 -10.97 3.57 13.99
C SER A 196 -10.17 2.67 13.04
N LEU A 197 -10.20 2.92 11.73
CA LEU A 197 -9.48 2.15 10.72
C LEU A 197 -8.07 2.71 10.43
N ALA A 198 -7.78 3.91 10.94
CA ALA A 198 -6.51 4.58 10.74
C ALA A 198 -5.39 3.99 11.63
N PRO A 199 -4.15 3.94 11.13
CA PRO A 199 -3.00 3.51 11.92
C PRO A 199 -2.59 4.57 12.96
N GLU A 200 -2.74 5.85 12.60
CA GLU A 200 -2.30 6.99 13.41
C GLU A 200 -3.27 8.16 13.25
N VAL A 201 -3.52 8.86 14.36
CA VAL A 201 -4.44 10.00 14.43
C VAL A 201 -3.71 11.16 15.09
N LEU A 202 -3.47 12.22 14.33
CA LEU A 202 -2.74 13.42 14.74
C LEU A 202 -3.68 14.50 15.27
#